data_AF-A0A7Z7YRT4-F1
#
_entry.id   AF-A0A7Z7YRT4-F1
#
_cell.length_a   1.000
_cell.length_b   1.000
_cell.length_c   1.000
_cell.angle_alpha   90.00
_cell.angle_beta   90.00
_cell.angle_gamma   90.00
#
_symmetry.space_group_name_H-M   'P 1'
#
loop_
_entity.id
_entity.type
_entity.pdbx_description
1 polymer ?
#
loop_
_entity_poly.entity_id
_entity_poly.type
_entity_poly.pdbx_seq_one_letter_code
_entity_poly.pdbx_strand_id
1 'polypeptide(L)'
;PFGIYFNKPLFELDDVNVNSLKVIGKDKNHLKMTIGNSNLATLYWNSGSLVDELELNQPINMIGQLQINEWNGNQSPQFIIQDIAINQQQILDYRSKRKQLSIDFHDEQLAILIHPQKEKLDHNYYHYGESIDEHVS
;
A
#
# COMPACT_ATOMS: atom_id res chain seq x y z
N PRO A 1 3.09 -27.10 -18.19
CA PRO A 1 2.19 -25.95 -18.42
C PRO A 1 1.44 -25.67 -17.11
N PHE A 2 1.23 -24.41 -16.76
CA PHE A 2 0.43 -24.05 -15.57
C PHE A 2 -1.07 -24.21 -15.87
N GLY A 3 -1.87 -24.52 -14.86
CA GLY A 3 -3.31 -24.77 -14.99
C GLY A 3 -3.94 -25.15 -13.65
N ILE A 4 -5.18 -25.64 -13.69
CA ILE A 4 -6.02 -25.91 -12.50
C ILE A 4 -5.32 -26.83 -11.46
N TYR A 5 -4.46 -27.74 -11.91
CA TYR A 5 -3.73 -28.69 -11.06
C TYR A 5 -2.25 -28.33 -10.86
N PHE A 6 -1.77 -27.25 -11.47
CA PHE A 6 -0.39 -26.78 -11.35
C PHE A 6 -0.35 -25.25 -11.42
N ASN A 7 -0.55 -24.64 -10.26
CA ASN A 7 -0.55 -23.18 -10.13
C ASN A 7 0.84 -22.62 -10.41
N LYS A 8 0.87 -21.39 -10.90
CA LYS A 8 2.12 -20.62 -10.97
C LYS A 8 2.70 -20.45 -9.56
N PRO A 9 4.02 -20.45 -9.40
CA PRO A 9 4.64 -20.20 -8.11
C PRO A 9 4.25 -18.80 -7.62
N LEU A 10 3.91 -18.73 -6.34
CA LEU A 10 3.69 -17.49 -5.61
C LEU A 10 4.96 -17.19 -4.81
N PHE A 11 5.42 -15.95 -4.90
CA PHE A 11 6.57 -15.44 -4.17
C PHE A 11 6.10 -14.40 -3.17
N GLU A 12 6.74 -14.39 -2.01
CA GLU A 12 6.61 -13.34 -0.99
C GLU A 12 7.88 -12.47 -1.03
N LEU A 13 7.68 -11.16 -0.94
CA LEU A 13 8.73 -10.17 -0.82
C LEU A 13 8.43 -9.35 0.44
N ASP A 14 9.32 -9.41 1.42
CA ASP A 14 9.19 -8.72 2.70
C ASP A 14 10.01 -7.43 2.74
N ASP A 15 9.49 -6.43 3.45
CA ASP A 15 10.15 -5.16 3.76
C ASP A 15 10.77 -4.48 2.53
N VAL A 16 10.07 -4.52 1.38
CA VAL A 16 10.56 -3.92 0.15
C VAL A 16 10.18 -2.43 0.07
N ASN A 17 11.19 -1.58 -0.12
CA ASN A 17 10.97 -0.15 -0.28
C ASN A 17 10.32 0.18 -1.63
N VAL A 18 9.31 1.05 -1.59
CA VAL A 18 8.68 1.64 -2.78
C VAL A 18 9.48 2.84 -3.28
N ASN A 19 10.09 2.72 -4.46
CA ASN A 19 10.88 3.81 -5.06
C ASN A 19 10.05 4.74 -5.94
N SER A 20 8.99 4.22 -6.57
CA SER A 20 8.05 5.03 -7.36
C SER A 20 6.65 4.43 -7.32
N LEU A 21 5.65 5.31 -7.44
CA LEU A 21 4.24 4.98 -7.29
C LEU A 21 3.44 5.73 -8.38
N LYS A 22 2.68 5.01 -9.20
CA LYS A 22 1.89 5.62 -10.28
C LYS A 22 0.64 4.83 -10.58
N VAL A 23 -0.46 5.54 -10.79
CA VAL A 23 -1.68 4.95 -11.34
C VAL A 23 -1.64 4.97 -12.87
N ILE A 24 -1.99 3.84 -13.49
CA ILE A 24 -2.00 3.64 -14.94
C ILE A 24 -3.35 3.11 -15.42
N GLY A 25 -3.49 3.01 -16.74
CA GLY A 25 -4.73 2.62 -17.41
C GLY A 25 -5.60 3.83 -17.76
N LYS A 26 -6.48 3.66 -18.75
CA LYS A 26 -7.38 4.71 -19.22
C LYS A 26 -8.25 5.27 -18.09
N ASP A 27 -8.73 4.36 -17.24
CA ASP A 27 -9.63 4.67 -16.13
C ASP A 27 -8.89 4.93 -14.81
N LYS A 28 -7.53 4.92 -14.83
CA LYS A 28 -6.69 5.05 -13.64
C LYS A 28 -7.03 4.02 -12.54
N ASN A 29 -7.16 2.75 -12.94
CA ASN A 29 -7.56 1.69 -12.03
C ASN A 29 -6.41 0.77 -11.61
N HIS A 30 -5.18 0.96 -12.09
CA HIS A 30 -4.09 0.00 -11.85
C HIS A 30 -2.91 0.69 -11.19
N LEU A 31 -2.33 0.06 -10.18
CA LEU A 31 -1.15 0.56 -9.50
C LEU A 31 0.10 -0.02 -10.15
N LYS A 32 1.00 0.86 -10.57
CA LYS A 32 2.35 0.52 -11.02
C LYS A 32 3.37 1.09 -10.05
N MET A 33 4.32 0.27 -9.63
CA MET A 33 5.42 0.70 -8.76
C MET A 33 6.77 0.26 -9.29
N THR A 34 7.83 0.82 -8.74
CA THR A 34 9.17 0.23 -8.79
C THR A 34 9.67 0.03 -7.37
N ILE A 35 10.22 -1.14 -7.07
CA ILE A 35 10.61 -1.51 -5.71
C ILE A 35 12.09 -1.92 -5.62
N GLY A 36 12.65 -1.77 -4.42
CA GLY A 36 13.97 -2.30 -4.05
C GLY A 36 15.14 -1.73 -4.86
N ASN A 37 16.34 -2.26 -4.61
CA ASN A 37 17.57 -1.71 -5.21
C ASN A 37 17.68 -1.96 -6.72
N SER A 38 16.99 -3.00 -7.22
CA SER A 38 16.98 -3.35 -8.66
C SER A 38 15.96 -2.54 -9.46
N ASN A 39 15.16 -1.68 -8.83
CA ASN A 39 14.02 -0.99 -9.46
C ASN A 39 13.09 -1.97 -10.20
N LEU A 40 12.80 -3.11 -9.58
CA LEU A 40 11.91 -4.11 -10.16
C LEU A 40 10.53 -3.50 -10.39
N ALA A 41 10.05 -3.57 -11.64
CA ALA A 41 8.74 -3.06 -11.98
C ALA A 41 7.65 -3.98 -11.42
N THR A 42 6.62 -3.40 -10.81
CA THR A 42 5.48 -4.15 -10.28
C THR A 42 4.16 -3.62 -10.84
N LEU A 43 3.15 -4.49 -10.91
CA LEU A 43 1.82 -4.13 -11.37
C LEU A 43 0.76 -4.82 -10.52
N TYR A 44 -0.17 -4.03 -10.00
CA TYR A 44 -1.35 -4.51 -9.29
C TYR A 44 -2.61 -4.02 -10.00
N TRP A 45 -3.45 -4.97 -10.39
CA TRP A 45 -4.66 -4.71 -11.15
C TRP A 45 -5.79 -4.27 -10.23
N ASN A 46 -6.65 -3.38 -10.73
CA ASN A 46 -7.81 -2.82 -10.01
C ASN A 46 -7.50 -2.20 -8.63
N SER A 47 -6.25 -1.80 -8.39
CA SER A 47 -5.77 -1.31 -7.10
C SER A 47 -5.32 0.16 -7.14
N GLY A 48 -5.84 0.94 -8.09
CA GLY A 48 -5.43 2.34 -8.31
C GLY A 48 -5.66 3.25 -7.11
N SER A 49 -6.64 2.95 -6.26
CA SER A 49 -6.94 3.71 -5.03
C SER A 49 -5.82 3.67 -3.99
N LEU A 50 -5.04 2.58 -3.95
CA LEU A 50 -3.94 2.41 -2.99
C LEU A 50 -2.80 3.42 -3.22
N VAL A 51 -2.80 4.16 -4.33
CA VAL A 51 -1.82 5.23 -4.55
C VAL A 51 -1.83 6.27 -3.43
N ASP A 52 -3.00 6.49 -2.82
CA ASP A 52 -3.14 7.48 -1.75
C ASP A 52 -2.79 6.90 -0.38
N GLU A 53 -2.76 5.58 -0.23
CA GLU A 53 -2.46 4.85 1.02
C GLU A 53 -0.97 4.50 1.16
N LEU A 54 -0.26 4.43 0.04
CA LEU A 54 1.17 4.10 -0.01
C LEU A 54 2.04 5.36 -0.05
N GLU A 55 3.17 5.31 0.64
CA GLU A 55 4.18 6.36 0.64
C GLU A 55 5.50 5.88 0.02
N LEU A 56 6.27 6.81 -0.53
CA LEU A 56 7.61 6.50 -1.06
C LEU A 56 8.57 6.18 0.09
N ASN A 57 9.48 5.25 -0.16
CA ASN A 57 10.44 4.72 0.83
C ASN A 57 9.79 4.06 2.05
N GLN A 58 8.50 3.74 1.98
CA GLN A 58 7.84 2.93 2.99
C GLN A 58 8.08 1.45 2.66
N PRO A 59 8.54 0.63 3.63
CA PRO A 59 8.61 -0.82 3.48
C PRO A 59 7.20 -1.40 3.38
N ILE A 60 6.98 -2.26 2.40
CA ILE A 60 5.75 -3.04 2.23
C ILE A 60 6.08 -4.51 2.05
N ASN A 61 5.17 -5.38 2.45
CA ASN A 61 5.20 -6.79 2.11
C ASN A 61 4.26 -7.04 0.94
N MET A 62 4.60 -8.00 0.10
CA MET A 62 3.77 -8.31 -1.07
C MET A 62 3.94 -9.74 -1.54
N ILE A 63 2.83 -10.29 -2.04
CA ILE A 63 2.81 -11.61 -2.67
C ILE A 63 2.45 -11.49 -4.15
N GLY A 64 2.98 -12.38 -4.98
CA GLY A 64 2.71 -12.34 -6.41
C GLY A 64 3.60 -13.25 -7.25
N GLN A 65 3.61 -12.97 -8.54
CA GLN A 65 4.23 -13.82 -9.55
C GLN A 65 5.25 -13.02 -10.36
N LEU A 66 6.42 -13.61 -10.60
CA LEU A 66 7.39 -13.08 -11.56
C LEU A 66 6.95 -13.39 -12.99
N GLN A 67 7.02 -12.38 -13.84
CA GLN A 67 6.68 -12.44 -15.25
C GLN A 67 7.77 -11.74 -16.08
N ILE A 68 7.99 -12.22 -17.30
CA ILE A 68 8.76 -11.48 -18.31
C ILE A 68 7.81 -10.49 -19.01
N ASN A 69 8.11 -9.20 -18.89
CA ASN A 69 7.47 -8.16 -19.67
C ASN A 69 8.24 -7.96 -20.98
N GLU A 70 7.54 -8.17 -22.10
CA GLU A 70 8.07 -7.98 -23.45
C GLU A 70 7.43 -6.77 -24.10
N TRP A 71 8.25 -5.80 -24.49
CA TRP A 71 7.78 -4.59 -25.17
C TRP A 71 8.77 -4.15 -26.22
N ASN A 72 8.31 -4.04 -27.48
CA ASN A 72 9.12 -3.61 -28.61
C ASN A 72 10.45 -4.39 -28.76
N GLY A 73 10.41 -5.70 -28.55
CA GLY A 73 11.57 -6.58 -28.63
C GLY A 73 12.48 -6.57 -27.39
N ASN A 74 12.22 -5.73 -26.39
CA ASN A 74 12.95 -5.73 -25.12
C ASN A 74 12.23 -6.60 -24.09
N GLN A 75 12.98 -7.42 -23.35
CA GLN A 75 12.48 -8.22 -22.24
C GLN A 75 12.97 -7.64 -20.91
N SER A 76 12.10 -7.62 -19.91
CA SER A 76 12.42 -7.13 -18.56
C SER A 76 11.66 -7.94 -17.50
N PRO A 77 12.21 -8.14 -16.30
CA PRO A 77 11.46 -8.77 -15.22
C PRO A 77 10.37 -7.81 -14.69
N GLN A 78 9.20 -8.37 -14.39
CA GLN A 78 8.09 -7.68 -13.77
C GLN A 78 7.45 -8.57 -12.69
N PHE A 79 7.02 -7.97 -11.59
CA PHE A 79 6.26 -8.66 -10.55
C PHE A 79 4.77 -8.31 -10.66
N ILE A 80 3.92 -9.31 -10.84
CA ILE A 80 2.47 -9.14 -10.84
C ILE A 80 1.96 -9.42 -9.43
N ILE A 81 1.44 -8.36 -8.81
CA ILE A 81 1.00 -8.36 -7.42
C ILE A 81 -0.35 -9.06 -7.32
N GLN A 82 -0.46 -9.94 -6.32
CA GLN A 82 -1.72 -10.53 -5.91
C GLN A 82 -2.28 -9.81 -4.68
N ASP A 83 -1.42 -9.49 -3.72
CA ASP A 83 -1.79 -8.80 -2.49
C ASP A 83 -0.60 -8.03 -1.90
N ILE A 84 -0.89 -7.03 -1.06
CA ILE A 84 0.11 -6.24 -0.32
C ILE A 84 -0.29 -6.11 1.14
N ALA A 85 0.70 -5.99 2.01
CA ALA A 85 0.52 -5.72 3.43
C ALA A 85 1.51 -4.67 3.91
N ILE A 86 1.09 -3.89 4.91
CA ILE A 86 1.92 -2.93 5.60
C ILE A 86 1.91 -3.35 7.07
N ASN A 87 3.00 -3.94 7.52
CA ASN A 87 3.10 -4.46 8.89
C ASN A 87 3.68 -3.43 9.87
N GLN A 88 3.96 -2.22 9.39
CA GLN A 88 4.51 -1.14 10.19
C GLN A 88 3.45 -0.07 10.43
N GLN A 89 3.48 0.54 11.61
CA GLN A 89 2.59 1.64 11.95
C GLN A 89 2.74 2.81 10.96
N GLN A 90 1.64 3.22 10.34
CA GLN A 90 1.61 4.37 9.43
C GLN A 90 1.10 5.63 10.14
N ILE A 91 1.82 6.74 9.96
CA ILE A 91 1.34 8.06 10.37
C ILE A 91 0.86 8.81 9.12
N LEU A 92 -0.45 9.00 9.00
CA LEU A 92 -1.07 9.70 7.89
C LEU A 92 -1.43 11.14 8.30
N ASP A 93 -0.80 12.15 7.68
CA ASP A 93 -1.08 13.55 7.98
C ASP A 93 -2.31 14.08 7.23
N TYR A 94 -3.44 14.11 7.95
CA TYR A 94 -4.74 14.56 7.45
C TYR A 94 -4.97 16.07 7.48
N ARG A 95 -3.99 16.88 7.92
CA ARG A 95 -4.17 18.33 8.02
C ARG A 95 -4.18 19.01 6.65
N SER A 96 -3.59 18.36 5.64
CA SER A 96 -3.48 18.88 4.29
C SER A 96 -4.69 18.49 3.44
N LYS A 97 -5.41 19.48 2.88
CA LYS A 97 -6.55 19.27 1.95
C LYS A 97 -6.23 18.52 0.64
N ARG A 98 -4.99 18.06 0.44
CA ARG A 98 -4.52 17.49 -0.83
C ARG A 98 -4.71 15.97 -0.93
N LYS A 99 -4.78 15.26 0.21
CA LYS A 99 -4.96 13.80 0.26
C LYS A 99 -6.19 13.56 1.13
N GLN A 100 -7.28 13.10 0.53
CA GLN A 100 -8.51 12.78 1.25
C GLN A 100 -8.74 11.29 1.06
N LEU A 101 -8.08 10.47 1.89
CA LEU A 101 -8.36 9.03 1.88
C LEU A 101 -9.77 8.76 2.43
N SER A 102 -10.33 7.64 2.01
CA SER A 102 -11.64 7.15 2.44
C SER A 102 -11.44 6.30 3.70
N ILE A 103 -11.22 6.95 4.85
CA ILE A 103 -11.02 6.23 6.11
C ILE A 103 -12.37 5.91 6.75
N ASP A 104 -12.54 4.65 7.15
CA ASP A 104 -13.58 4.30 8.12
C ASP A 104 -13.08 4.64 9.53
N PHE A 105 -13.61 5.71 10.11
CA PHE A 105 -13.20 6.17 11.42
C PHE A 105 -13.65 5.26 12.58
N HIS A 106 -14.42 4.20 12.30
CA HIS A 106 -14.82 3.20 13.29
C HIS A 106 -13.87 2.00 13.38
N ASP A 107 -12.79 1.99 12.58
CA ASP A 107 -11.78 0.94 12.70
C ASP A 107 -11.04 1.06 14.05
N GLU A 108 -11.07 -0.02 14.83
CA GLU A 108 -10.43 -0.09 16.15
C GLU A 108 -8.89 -0.05 16.04
N GLN A 109 -8.32 -0.31 14.87
CA GLN A 109 -6.88 -0.22 14.60
C GLN A 109 -6.40 1.19 14.23
N LEU A 110 -7.27 2.22 14.27
CA LEU A 110 -6.91 3.59 13.90
C LEU A 110 -6.85 4.55 15.08
N ALA A 111 -5.68 5.12 15.37
CA ALA A 111 -5.55 6.22 16.31
C ALA A 111 -5.79 7.59 15.62
N ILE A 112 -6.83 8.31 16.04
CA ILE A 112 -7.23 9.60 15.45
C ILE A 112 -6.81 10.76 16.36
N LEU A 113 -5.78 11.50 15.97
CA LEU A 113 -5.34 12.69 16.70
C LEU A 113 -6.20 13.91 16.36
N ILE A 114 -6.86 14.49 17.36
CA ILE A 114 -7.72 15.68 17.20
C ILE A 114 -7.21 16.88 18.00
N HIS A 115 -7.66 18.07 17.60
CA HIS A 115 -7.37 19.31 18.32
C HIS A 115 -7.95 19.24 19.75
N PRO A 116 -7.27 19.76 20.80
CA PRO A 116 -7.72 19.63 22.19
C PRO A 116 -9.10 20.19 22.51
N GLN A 117 -9.61 21.10 21.66
CA GLN A 117 -10.93 21.70 21.81
C GLN A 117 -12.06 20.85 21.19
N LYS A 118 -11.73 19.77 20.46
CA LYS A 118 -12.74 18.88 19.88
C LYS A 118 -13.06 17.74 20.84
N GLU A 119 -14.33 17.40 20.91
CA GLU A 119 -14.82 16.24 21.65
C GLU A 119 -14.39 14.94 20.95
N LYS A 120 -14.04 13.95 21.77
CA LYS A 120 -13.76 12.59 21.31
C LYS A 120 -15.09 11.92 20.98
N LEU A 121 -15.18 11.33 19.80
CA LEU A 121 -16.40 10.65 19.34
C LEU A 121 -16.40 9.17 19.70
N ASP A 122 -15.21 8.58 19.85
CA ASP A 122 -15.02 7.16 20.16
C ASP A 122 -13.68 6.95 20.89
N HIS A 123 -13.40 5.71 21.34
CA HIS A 123 -12.23 5.31 22.12
C HIS A 123 -10.91 5.50 21.36
N ASN A 124 -10.97 5.45 20.04
CA ASN A 124 -9.83 5.56 19.14
C ASN A 124 -9.42 7.03 18.83
N TYR A 125 -10.06 8.01 19.50
CA TYR A 125 -9.72 9.44 19.40
C TYR A 125 -8.80 9.90 20.54
N TYR A 126 -7.69 10.56 20.17
CA TYR A 126 -6.65 11.01 21.08
C TYR A 126 -6.40 12.53 20.96
N HIS A 127 -6.05 13.15 22.08
CA HIS A 127 -5.52 14.52 22.17
C HIS A 127 -4.00 14.49 22.22
N TYR A 128 -3.36 15.61 21.85
CA TYR A 128 -1.91 15.71 21.90
C TYR A 128 -1.39 15.50 23.34
N GLY A 129 -0.47 14.55 23.50
CA GLY A 129 0.15 14.19 24.78
C GLY A 129 -0.47 12.96 25.46
N GLU A 130 -1.56 12.40 24.92
CA GLU A 130 -2.10 11.13 25.41
C GLU A 130 -1.30 9.93 24.86
N SER A 131 -1.31 8.83 25.61
CA SER A 131 -0.71 7.57 25.15
C SER A 131 -1.69 6.85 24.23
N ILE A 132 -1.17 6.27 23.15
CA ILE A 132 -1.93 5.42 22.23
C ILE A 132 -1.82 3.98 22.76
N ASP A 133 -2.95 3.31 22.91
CA ASP A 133 -2.99 1.93 23.43
C ASP A 133 -2.38 0.95 22.41
N GLU A 134 -1.65 -0.06 22.88
CA GLU A 134 -1.00 -1.09 22.04
C GLU A 134 -2.00 -1.89 21.18
N HIS A 135 -3.29 -1.87 21.52
CA HIS A 135 -4.35 -2.53 20.74
C HIS A 135 -4.63 -1.86 19.39
N VAL A 136 -4.08 -0.68 19.17
CA VAL A 136 -4.18 0.11 17.92
C VAL A 136 -2.88 -0.02 17.09
N SER A 137 -1.99 -0.97 17.42
CA SER A 137 -0.64 -1.13 16.84
C SER A 137 -0.50 -2.34 15.93
#